data_AF-A0AAU6I610-F1
#
_entry.id   AF-A0AAU6I610-F1
#
_cell.length_a   1.000
_cell.length_b   1.000
_cell.length_c   1.000
_cell.angle_alpha   90.00
_cell.angle_beta   90.00
_cell.angle_gamma   90.00
#
_symmetry.space_group_name_H-M   'P 1'
#
loop_
_entity.id
_entity.type
_entity.pdbx_description
1 polymer ?
#
loop_
_entity_poly.entity_id
_entity_poly.type
_entity_poly.pdbx_seq_one_letter_code
_entity_poly.pdbx_strand_id
1 'polypeptide(L)'
;MTSFDTSPQLNVWRALLALAVVFVMLATSGWTAVHSHRGATPLQASRSAWQHGRVAGQALPDPDSAPGRLSRFFASLDARQRGRLAHRYPLAVGNMNGAPVRLRYTANRIAIGQQRGIELGRMHDNRLSSLGHQEAGRRMHRYEAMLHKGRTFLAFDPMGSGRVAEVFGNLDRAQRISVVVPGVDTDLLTFQRTNKKYSAPVGMATSLYGAERAASPRTRTAVIAWADYTAPSGLGMDAATGVRAQEGAVRLNALLRALPGKAPVALYCHSYGSVLCGVAAHTLPSRVSDIAVAGSPGMRADKASALHTSARVWAMRDSDDWIQDVPYLEFGGLGHGADPVSKAFGARVLSARDAKGHGGYFEPGTESLRNFADIGVGAYDSVSCAHDDDVCRQDLPATSAAGRA
;
A
#
# COMPACT_ATOMS: atom_id res chain seq x y z
N MET A 1 61.31 -22.86 27.82
CA MET A 1 60.41 -21.85 27.24
C MET A 1 60.67 -21.78 25.75
N THR A 2 59.83 -22.42 24.94
CA THR A 2 59.81 -22.27 23.47
C THR A 2 58.45 -21.68 23.13
N SER A 3 58.41 -20.38 22.81
CA SER A 3 57.21 -19.73 22.28
C SER A 3 57.13 -20.05 20.79
N PHE A 4 56.18 -20.89 20.40
CA PHE A 4 55.83 -21.08 19.00
C PHE A 4 54.94 -19.91 18.58
N ASP A 5 55.54 -18.91 17.95
CA ASP A 5 54.78 -17.91 17.20
C ASP A 5 54.08 -18.62 16.05
N THR A 6 52.76 -18.74 16.17
CA THR A 6 51.90 -19.26 15.12
C THR A 6 51.79 -18.19 14.04
N SER A 7 52.19 -18.51 12.83
CA SER A 7 52.25 -17.57 11.71
C SER A 7 50.87 -16.93 11.42
N PRO A 8 50.80 -15.60 11.18
CA PRO A 8 49.54 -14.86 11.04
C PRO A 8 48.59 -15.43 9.97
N GLN A 9 49.12 -16.09 8.95
CA GLN A 9 48.35 -16.66 7.84
C GLN A 9 47.46 -17.85 8.25
N LEU A 10 47.86 -18.64 9.26
CA LEU A 10 47.06 -19.78 9.75
C LEU A 10 45.81 -19.32 10.51
N ASN A 11 45.90 -18.20 11.23
CA ASN A 11 44.77 -17.64 11.96
C ASN A 11 43.73 -17.01 11.02
N VAL A 12 44.18 -16.36 9.93
CA VAL A 12 43.28 -15.84 8.88
C VAL A 12 42.55 -16.97 8.17
N TRP A 13 43.24 -18.06 7.82
CA TRP A 13 42.62 -19.21 7.17
C TRP A 13 41.60 -19.94 8.06
N ARG A 14 41.87 -20.05 9.36
CA ARG A 14 40.92 -20.61 10.33
C ARG A 14 39.69 -19.72 10.52
N ALA A 15 39.86 -18.41 10.54
CA ALA A 15 38.76 -17.45 10.62
C ALA A 15 37.87 -17.48 9.37
N LEU A 16 38.47 -17.59 8.17
CA LEU A 16 37.73 -17.71 6.91
C LEU A 16 36.97 -19.04 6.81
N LEU A 17 37.56 -20.16 7.25
CA LEU A 17 36.87 -21.45 7.33
C LEU A 17 35.70 -21.42 8.33
N ALA A 18 35.89 -20.80 9.50
CA ALA A 18 34.82 -20.65 10.49
C ALA A 18 33.66 -19.79 9.94
N LEU A 19 33.97 -18.68 9.25
CA LEU A 19 32.98 -17.84 8.57
C LEU A 19 32.25 -18.59 7.44
N ALA A 20 32.96 -19.40 6.67
CA ALA A 20 32.36 -20.23 5.62
C ALA A 20 31.42 -21.28 6.21
N VAL A 21 31.80 -21.93 7.31
CA VAL A 21 30.93 -22.89 8.02
C VAL A 21 29.71 -22.20 8.62
N VAL A 22 29.86 -21.03 9.23
CA VAL A 22 28.74 -20.22 9.73
C VAL A 22 27.82 -19.79 8.59
N PHE A 23 28.38 -19.39 7.44
CA PHE A 23 27.60 -19.01 6.26
C PHE A 23 26.86 -20.20 5.67
N VAL A 24 27.48 -21.38 5.59
CA VAL A 24 26.82 -22.63 5.15
C VAL A 24 25.75 -23.06 6.15
N MET A 25 25.98 -22.92 7.45
CA MET A 25 24.98 -23.20 8.48
C MET A 25 23.82 -22.20 8.44
N LEU A 26 24.06 -20.90 8.24
CA LEU A 26 23.03 -19.88 8.05
C LEU A 26 22.25 -20.09 6.74
N ALA A 27 22.94 -20.46 5.66
CA ALA A 27 22.32 -20.78 4.39
C ALA A 27 21.44 -22.03 4.50
N THR A 28 21.93 -23.11 5.14
CA THR A 28 21.17 -24.36 5.30
C THR A 28 20.03 -24.25 6.32
N SER A 29 20.20 -23.53 7.43
CA SER A 29 19.13 -23.25 8.40
C SER A 29 18.09 -22.25 7.86
N GLY A 30 18.51 -21.26 7.08
CA GLY A 30 17.63 -20.37 6.34
C GLY A 30 16.85 -21.09 5.23
N TRP A 31 17.47 -22.05 4.55
CA TRP A 31 16.83 -22.85 3.50
C TRP A 31 15.80 -23.84 4.08
N THR A 32 16.10 -24.47 5.22
CA THR A 32 15.17 -25.42 5.88
C THR A 32 13.98 -24.71 6.53
N ALA A 33 14.15 -23.51 7.09
CA ALA A 33 13.05 -22.71 7.63
C ALA A 33 12.09 -22.16 6.55
N VAL A 34 12.58 -21.96 5.32
CA VAL A 34 11.75 -21.53 4.17
C VAL A 34 10.97 -22.71 3.54
N HIS A 35 11.36 -23.96 3.83
CA HIS A 35 10.75 -25.15 3.22
C HIS A 35 9.75 -25.90 4.12
N SER A 36 9.65 -25.56 5.39
CA SER A 36 8.64 -26.12 6.28
C SER A 36 7.30 -25.38 6.12
N HIS A 37 6.36 -26.06 5.45
CA HIS A 37 4.95 -25.70 5.18
C HIS A 37 4.62 -25.05 3.82
N ARG A 38 4.88 -25.76 2.71
CA ARG A 38 4.25 -25.48 1.40
C ARG A 38 2.78 -25.94 1.35
N GLY A 39 1.95 -25.48 2.29
CA GLY A 39 0.50 -25.52 2.13
C GLY A 39 0.03 -24.35 1.26
N ALA A 40 -1.05 -24.52 0.50
CA ALA A 40 -1.67 -23.40 -0.19
C ALA A 40 -2.12 -22.33 0.83
N THR A 41 -1.83 -21.06 0.54
CA THR A 41 -2.20 -19.94 1.43
C THR A 41 -3.73 -19.81 1.51
N PRO A 42 -4.31 -19.16 2.54
CA PRO A 42 -5.76 -19.03 2.64
C PRO A 42 -6.41 -18.42 1.39
N LEU A 43 -5.77 -17.40 0.81
CA LEU A 43 -6.23 -16.79 -0.45
C LEU A 43 -6.10 -17.76 -1.63
N GLN A 44 -4.95 -18.44 -1.78
CA GLN A 44 -4.75 -19.43 -2.84
C GLN A 44 -5.75 -20.58 -2.75
N ALA A 45 -6.02 -21.09 -1.54
CA ALA A 45 -7.02 -22.12 -1.30
C ALA A 45 -8.43 -21.64 -1.68
N SER A 46 -8.81 -20.42 -1.29
CA SER A 46 -10.11 -19.84 -1.67
C SER A 46 -10.25 -19.66 -3.19
N ARG A 47 -9.18 -19.27 -3.89
CA ARG A 47 -9.16 -19.12 -5.34
C ARG A 47 -9.20 -20.47 -6.07
N SER A 48 -8.46 -21.47 -5.59
CA SER A 48 -8.52 -22.84 -6.12
C SER A 48 -9.91 -23.44 -5.93
N ALA A 49 -10.54 -23.24 -4.77
CA ALA A 49 -11.91 -23.67 -4.54
C ALA A 49 -12.93 -22.96 -5.46
N TRP A 50 -12.68 -21.69 -5.81
CA TRP A 50 -13.46 -20.94 -6.79
C TRP A 50 -13.32 -21.53 -8.20
N GLN A 51 -12.10 -21.88 -8.64
CA GLN A 51 -11.86 -22.46 -9.98
C GLN A 51 -12.65 -23.75 -10.22
N HIS A 52 -12.86 -24.55 -9.17
CA HIS A 52 -13.66 -25.78 -9.22
C HIS A 52 -15.14 -25.55 -8.86
N GLY A 53 -15.53 -24.30 -8.60
CA GLY A 53 -16.87 -23.94 -8.15
C GLY A 53 -17.89 -23.88 -9.27
N ARG A 54 -19.17 -23.95 -8.88
CA ARG A 54 -20.31 -23.79 -9.76
C ARG A 54 -21.37 -22.90 -9.14
N VAL A 55 -22.12 -22.17 -9.98
CA VAL A 55 -23.32 -21.42 -9.59
C VAL A 55 -24.42 -21.68 -10.61
N ALA A 56 -25.61 -22.05 -10.12
CA ALA A 56 -26.75 -22.39 -10.98
C ALA A 56 -26.41 -23.41 -12.10
N GLY A 57 -25.64 -24.45 -11.76
CA GLY A 57 -25.21 -25.48 -12.70
C GLY A 57 -24.01 -25.12 -13.59
N GLN A 58 -23.67 -23.83 -13.71
CA GLN A 58 -22.59 -23.35 -14.57
C GLN A 58 -21.24 -23.24 -13.83
N ALA A 59 -20.15 -23.51 -14.53
CA ALA A 59 -18.79 -23.32 -14.00
C ALA A 59 -18.50 -21.83 -13.73
N LEU A 60 -17.77 -21.55 -12.66
CA LEU A 60 -17.32 -20.20 -12.38
C LEU A 60 -16.21 -19.77 -13.37
N PRO A 61 -16.14 -18.49 -13.75
CA PRO A 61 -15.05 -18.00 -14.61
C PRO A 61 -13.70 -18.08 -13.88
N ASP A 62 -12.61 -18.10 -14.64
CA ASP A 62 -11.26 -17.99 -14.08
C ASP A 62 -11.14 -16.72 -13.21
N PRO A 63 -10.73 -16.83 -11.92
CA PRO A 63 -10.62 -15.70 -11.01
C PRO A 63 -9.57 -14.66 -11.42
N ASP A 64 -8.66 -14.98 -12.35
CA ASP A 64 -7.68 -14.07 -12.96
C ASP A 64 -8.14 -13.48 -14.29
N SER A 65 -9.38 -13.76 -14.71
CA SER A 65 -9.98 -13.12 -15.89
C SER A 65 -9.95 -11.59 -15.79
N ALA A 66 -9.91 -10.93 -16.95
CA ALA A 66 -9.96 -9.47 -17.02
C ALA A 66 -11.17 -8.90 -16.22
N PRO A 67 -11.01 -7.77 -15.49
CA PRO A 67 -12.06 -7.24 -14.62
C PRO A 67 -13.42 -7.04 -15.30
N GLY A 68 -13.44 -6.64 -16.58
CA GLY A 68 -14.68 -6.49 -17.35
C GLY A 68 -15.42 -7.81 -17.62
N ARG A 69 -14.71 -8.95 -17.71
CA ARG A 69 -15.33 -10.28 -17.82
C ARG A 69 -15.95 -10.70 -16.50
N LEU A 70 -15.21 -10.53 -15.40
CA LEU A 70 -15.69 -10.85 -14.05
C LEU A 70 -16.88 -9.96 -13.66
N SER A 71 -16.84 -8.67 -14.00
CA SER A 71 -17.94 -7.74 -13.77
C SER A 71 -19.22 -8.17 -14.48
N ARG A 72 -19.15 -8.54 -15.77
CA ARG A 72 -20.31 -9.09 -16.52
C ARG A 72 -20.83 -10.38 -15.91
N PHE A 73 -19.95 -11.27 -15.48
CA PHE A 73 -20.34 -12.49 -14.78
C PHE A 73 -21.10 -12.18 -13.49
N PHE A 74 -20.57 -11.31 -12.62
CA PHE A 74 -21.33 -10.95 -11.41
C PHE A 74 -22.64 -10.25 -11.76
N ALA A 75 -22.66 -9.39 -12.79
CA ALA A 75 -23.86 -8.69 -13.23
C ALA A 75 -24.98 -9.65 -13.66
N SER A 76 -24.66 -10.80 -14.25
CA SER A 76 -25.67 -11.81 -14.65
C SER A 76 -26.26 -12.59 -13.48
N LEU A 77 -25.64 -12.54 -12.29
CA LEU A 77 -26.13 -13.22 -11.10
C LEU A 77 -27.15 -12.40 -10.32
N ASP A 78 -28.13 -13.07 -9.72
CA ASP A 78 -29.03 -12.46 -8.74
C ASP A 78 -28.31 -12.18 -7.39
N ALA A 79 -28.97 -11.42 -6.51
CA ALA A 79 -28.40 -11.04 -5.22
C ALA A 79 -28.10 -12.25 -4.31
N ARG A 80 -28.93 -13.30 -4.34
CA ARG A 80 -28.74 -14.51 -3.53
C ARG A 80 -27.56 -15.33 -4.04
N GLN A 81 -27.41 -15.46 -5.35
CA GLN A 81 -26.28 -16.11 -6.01
C GLN A 81 -24.96 -15.41 -5.66
N ARG A 82 -24.91 -14.07 -5.80
CA ARG A 82 -23.74 -13.27 -5.38
C ARG A 82 -23.41 -13.46 -3.90
N GLY A 83 -24.42 -13.39 -3.03
CA GLY A 83 -24.26 -13.60 -1.59
C GLY A 83 -23.68 -14.98 -1.26
N ARG A 84 -24.19 -16.05 -1.89
CA ARG A 84 -23.64 -17.41 -1.73
C ARG A 84 -22.17 -17.50 -2.14
N LEU A 85 -21.79 -16.86 -3.24
CA LEU A 85 -20.40 -16.84 -3.69
C LEU A 85 -19.49 -16.09 -2.70
N ALA A 86 -19.92 -14.95 -2.17
CA ALA A 86 -19.18 -14.21 -1.16
C ALA A 86 -19.01 -15.01 0.15
N HIS A 87 -20.01 -15.80 0.55
CA HIS A 87 -19.90 -16.68 1.72
C HIS A 87 -19.00 -17.89 1.49
N ARG A 88 -19.09 -18.53 0.32
CA ARG A 88 -18.34 -19.75 0.00
C ARG A 88 -16.88 -19.49 -0.35
N TYR A 89 -16.58 -18.34 -0.97
CA TYR A 89 -15.26 -17.97 -1.46
C TYR A 89 -14.86 -16.55 -1.02
N PRO A 90 -14.86 -16.25 0.29
CA PRO A 90 -14.78 -14.88 0.77
C PRO A 90 -13.46 -14.19 0.41
N LEU A 91 -12.33 -14.90 0.53
CA LEU A 91 -11.02 -14.35 0.14
C LEU A 91 -10.89 -14.19 -1.38
N ALA A 92 -11.41 -15.13 -2.18
CA ALA A 92 -11.41 -14.99 -3.64
C ALA A 92 -12.26 -13.79 -4.09
N VAL A 93 -13.55 -13.77 -3.74
CA VAL A 93 -14.48 -12.69 -4.12
C VAL A 93 -14.02 -11.33 -3.57
N GLY A 94 -13.54 -11.31 -2.33
CA GLY A 94 -13.06 -10.09 -1.66
C GLY A 94 -11.87 -9.43 -2.37
N ASN A 95 -10.97 -10.21 -2.95
CA ASN A 95 -9.79 -9.73 -3.67
C ASN A 95 -9.96 -9.69 -5.19
N MET A 96 -11.14 -10.04 -5.71
CA MET A 96 -11.38 -10.18 -7.15
C MET A 96 -11.64 -8.81 -7.81
N ASN A 97 -10.70 -8.38 -8.64
CA ASN A 97 -10.88 -7.21 -9.48
C ASN A 97 -11.98 -7.48 -10.53
N GLY A 98 -13.04 -6.67 -10.52
CA GLY A 98 -14.25 -6.88 -11.31
C GLY A 98 -15.46 -7.37 -10.50
N ALA A 99 -15.26 -7.87 -9.27
CA ALA A 99 -16.39 -8.10 -8.36
C ALA A 99 -17.02 -6.76 -7.92
N PRO A 100 -18.36 -6.68 -7.77
CA PRO A 100 -19.02 -5.47 -7.28
C PRO A 100 -18.44 -5.02 -5.94
N VAL A 101 -18.19 -3.72 -5.77
CA VAL A 101 -17.51 -3.18 -4.59
C VAL A 101 -18.20 -3.58 -3.27
N ARG A 102 -19.52 -3.45 -3.20
CA ARG A 102 -20.31 -3.88 -2.03
C ARG A 102 -20.22 -5.39 -1.75
N LEU A 103 -20.06 -6.19 -2.79
CA LEU A 103 -19.85 -7.63 -2.65
C LEU A 103 -18.46 -7.92 -2.07
N ARG A 104 -17.43 -7.21 -2.54
CA ARG A 104 -16.06 -7.30 -1.98
C ARG A 104 -16.05 -6.93 -0.50
N TYR A 105 -16.73 -5.86 -0.10
CA TYR A 105 -16.84 -5.47 1.32
C TYR A 105 -17.46 -6.56 2.18
N THR A 106 -18.52 -7.19 1.67
CA THR A 106 -19.22 -8.29 2.37
C THR A 106 -18.31 -9.51 2.48
N ALA A 107 -17.68 -9.91 1.37
CA ALA A 107 -16.77 -11.06 1.30
C ALA A 107 -15.55 -10.87 2.22
N ASN A 108 -14.90 -9.70 2.19
CA ASN A 108 -13.77 -9.41 3.06
C ASN A 108 -14.18 -9.36 4.54
N ARG A 109 -15.37 -8.84 4.88
CA ARG A 109 -15.88 -8.88 6.26
C ARG A 109 -16.06 -10.32 6.75
N ILE A 110 -16.57 -11.22 5.89
CA ILE A 110 -16.69 -12.65 6.19
C ILE A 110 -15.29 -13.27 6.38
N ALA A 111 -14.35 -13.00 5.48
CA ALA A 111 -12.98 -13.50 5.57
C ALA A 111 -12.29 -13.07 6.87
N ILE A 112 -12.39 -11.78 7.25
CA ILE A 112 -11.83 -11.27 8.50
C ILE A 112 -12.47 -11.96 9.70
N GLY A 113 -13.79 -12.19 9.68
CA GLY A 113 -14.50 -12.95 10.72
C GLY A 113 -14.01 -14.39 10.88
N GLN A 114 -13.77 -15.07 9.76
CA GLN A 114 -13.20 -16.42 9.75
C GLN A 114 -11.78 -16.43 10.32
N GLN A 115 -10.92 -15.49 9.90
CA GLN A 115 -9.55 -15.40 10.40
C GLN A 115 -9.49 -15.02 11.88
N ARG A 116 -10.38 -14.16 12.36
CA ARG A 116 -10.54 -13.90 13.81
C ARG A 116 -10.81 -15.19 14.59
N GLY A 117 -11.71 -16.04 14.09
CA GLY A 117 -12.00 -17.34 14.73
C GLY A 117 -10.80 -18.28 14.74
N ILE A 118 -10.03 -18.31 13.65
CA ILE A 118 -8.79 -19.10 13.56
C ILE A 118 -7.76 -18.61 14.58
N GLU A 119 -7.51 -17.30 14.64
CA GLU A 119 -6.52 -16.76 15.59
C GLU A 119 -6.97 -16.91 17.04
N LEU A 120 -8.27 -16.81 17.34
CA LEU A 120 -8.81 -17.11 18.67
C LEU A 120 -8.54 -18.57 19.09
N GLY A 121 -8.66 -19.52 18.16
CA GLY A 121 -8.28 -20.90 18.41
C GLY A 121 -6.77 -21.05 18.65
N ARG A 122 -5.94 -20.40 17.81
CA ARG A 122 -4.48 -20.40 17.94
C ARG A 122 -4.01 -19.84 19.28
N MET A 123 -4.68 -18.84 19.84
CA MET A 123 -4.36 -18.32 21.18
C MET A 123 -4.38 -19.39 22.27
N HIS A 124 -5.13 -20.48 22.09
CA HIS A 124 -5.28 -21.57 23.07
C HIS A 124 -4.69 -22.90 22.57
N ASP A 125 -3.95 -22.90 21.45
CA ASP A 125 -3.36 -24.10 20.87
C ASP A 125 -2.05 -24.45 21.59
N ASN A 126 -2.08 -25.47 22.45
CA ASN A 126 -0.93 -25.94 23.24
C ASN A 126 0.31 -26.35 22.41
N ARG A 127 0.19 -26.45 21.08
CA ARG A 127 1.32 -26.72 20.17
C ARG A 127 2.13 -25.47 19.82
N LEU A 128 1.61 -24.26 20.11
CA LEU A 128 2.31 -23.01 19.82
C LEU A 128 3.27 -22.62 20.94
N SER A 129 4.33 -21.90 20.58
CA SER A 129 5.18 -21.22 21.56
C SER A 129 4.47 -20.00 22.15
N SER A 130 4.99 -19.47 23.26
CA SER A 130 4.49 -18.21 23.85
C SER A 130 4.47 -17.06 22.85
N LEU A 131 5.47 -16.97 21.96
CA LEU A 131 5.49 -15.99 20.87
C LEU A 131 4.37 -16.24 19.86
N GLY A 132 4.11 -17.51 19.51
CA GLY A 132 3.00 -17.88 18.64
C GLY A 132 1.63 -17.52 19.22
N HIS A 133 1.44 -17.73 20.52
CA HIS A 133 0.22 -17.30 21.23
C HIS A 133 0.07 -15.77 21.24
N GLN A 134 1.16 -15.03 21.48
CA GLN A 134 1.13 -13.57 21.44
C GLN A 134 0.82 -13.02 20.04
N GLU A 135 1.42 -13.60 18.99
CA GLU A 135 1.11 -13.22 17.61
C GLU A 135 -0.37 -13.47 17.28
N ALA A 136 -0.89 -14.65 17.64
CA ALA A 136 -2.29 -15.00 17.46
C ALA A 136 -3.21 -13.99 18.18
N GLY A 137 -2.89 -13.63 19.43
CA GLY A 137 -3.62 -12.62 20.19
C GLY A 137 -3.63 -11.24 19.50
N ARG A 138 -2.47 -10.78 19.03
CA ARG A 138 -2.36 -9.50 18.31
C ARG A 138 -3.18 -9.49 17.03
N ARG A 139 -3.13 -10.57 16.23
CA ARG A 139 -3.94 -10.70 15.00
C ARG A 139 -5.42 -10.77 15.31
N MET A 140 -5.82 -11.55 16.32
CA MET A 140 -7.22 -11.68 16.74
C MET A 140 -7.81 -10.32 17.09
N HIS A 141 -7.15 -9.55 17.97
CA HIS A 141 -7.59 -8.20 18.34
C HIS A 141 -7.58 -7.22 17.15
N ARG A 142 -6.60 -7.33 16.24
CA ARG A 142 -6.61 -6.55 14.99
C ARG A 142 -7.84 -6.85 14.15
N TYR A 143 -8.18 -8.13 13.95
CA TYR A 143 -9.36 -8.53 13.19
C TYR A 143 -10.66 -8.11 13.88
N GLU A 144 -10.73 -8.18 15.21
CA GLU A 144 -11.85 -7.65 15.98
C GLU A 144 -12.04 -6.15 15.74
N ALA A 145 -10.97 -5.37 15.82
CA ALA A 145 -11.01 -3.93 15.53
C ALA A 145 -11.43 -3.63 14.07
N MET A 146 -11.02 -4.47 13.11
CA MET A 146 -11.45 -4.37 11.72
C MET A 146 -12.93 -4.67 11.54
N LEU A 147 -13.52 -5.52 12.37
CA LEU A 147 -14.94 -5.88 12.29
C LEU A 147 -15.88 -4.87 12.95
N HIS A 148 -15.38 -3.78 13.53
CA HIS A 148 -16.24 -2.68 13.99
C HIS A 148 -17.21 -2.19 12.89
N LYS A 149 -18.38 -1.70 13.31
CA LYS A 149 -19.43 -1.24 12.40
C LYS A 149 -18.92 -0.04 11.57
N GLY A 150 -19.35 0.04 10.32
CA GLY A 150 -19.01 1.14 9.41
C GLY A 150 -17.70 0.99 8.63
N ARG A 151 -16.84 0.02 8.97
CA ARG A 151 -15.60 -0.25 8.23
C ARG A 151 -15.85 -1.09 6.99
N THR A 152 -15.21 -0.73 5.88
CA THR A 152 -15.35 -1.41 4.58
C THR A 152 -14.00 -1.71 3.95
N PHE A 153 -13.74 -2.99 3.69
CA PHE A 153 -12.46 -3.46 3.16
C PHE A 153 -12.58 -3.91 1.71
N LEU A 154 -11.80 -3.29 0.83
CA LEU A 154 -11.75 -3.62 -0.59
C LEU A 154 -10.85 -4.83 -0.87
N ALA A 155 -9.82 -5.05 -0.05
CA ALA A 155 -8.93 -6.21 -0.14
C ALA A 155 -8.52 -6.67 1.26
N PHE A 156 -8.30 -7.96 1.41
CA PHE A 156 -7.85 -8.58 2.65
C PHE A 156 -7.14 -9.91 2.34
N ASP A 157 -5.90 -10.04 2.80
CA ASP A 157 -5.14 -11.29 2.74
C ASP A 157 -4.43 -11.50 4.08
N PRO A 158 -4.77 -12.56 4.84
CA PRO A 158 -4.16 -12.83 6.14
C PRO A 158 -2.76 -13.48 6.04
N MET A 159 -2.33 -13.86 4.84
CA MET A 159 -1.07 -14.56 4.61
C MET A 159 0.14 -13.72 5.02
N GLY A 160 1.14 -14.36 5.64
CA GLY A 160 2.38 -13.68 6.05
C GLY A 160 2.05 -12.54 7.02
N SER A 161 2.75 -11.40 6.92
CA SER A 161 2.44 -10.20 7.72
C SER A 161 1.07 -9.57 7.41
N GLY A 162 0.41 -10.01 6.32
CA GLY A 162 -0.94 -9.63 5.95
C GLY A 162 -1.02 -8.35 5.12
N ARG A 163 -2.06 -8.28 4.28
CA ARG A 163 -2.32 -7.17 3.36
C ARG A 163 -3.77 -6.73 3.45
N VAL A 164 -4.01 -5.43 3.35
CA VAL A 164 -5.34 -4.83 3.55
C VAL A 164 -5.52 -3.61 2.67
N ALA A 165 -6.73 -3.41 2.16
CA ALA A 165 -7.18 -2.11 1.64
C ALA A 165 -8.52 -1.72 2.26
N GLU A 166 -8.56 -0.57 2.92
CA GLU A 166 -9.78 -0.03 3.55
C GLU A 166 -10.26 1.21 2.81
N VAL A 167 -11.59 1.37 2.72
CA VAL A 167 -12.23 2.48 2.01
C VAL A 167 -12.99 3.37 2.98
N PHE A 168 -12.78 4.68 2.83
CA PHE A 168 -13.49 5.76 3.48
C PHE A 168 -14.37 6.48 2.46
N GLY A 169 -15.65 6.67 2.76
CA GLY A 169 -16.64 7.21 1.81
C GLY A 169 -17.30 6.14 0.94
N ASN A 170 -17.90 6.56 -0.17
CA ASN A 170 -18.65 5.67 -1.07
C ASN A 170 -17.98 5.57 -2.44
N LEU A 171 -17.22 4.50 -2.65
CA LEU A 171 -16.43 4.29 -3.88
C LEU A 171 -17.27 4.21 -5.15
N ASP A 172 -18.49 3.65 -5.09
CA ASP A 172 -19.37 3.52 -6.26
C ASP A 172 -19.97 4.87 -6.71
N ARG A 173 -20.02 5.86 -5.82
CA ARG A 173 -20.61 7.19 -6.09
C ARG A 173 -19.60 8.34 -6.02
N ALA A 174 -18.32 8.01 -5.84
CA ALA A 174 -17.24 8.98 -5.75
C ALA A 174 -17.09 9.73 -7.08
N GLN A 175 -17.00 11.05 -7.00
CA GLN A 175 -16.62 11.92 -8.11
C GLN A 175 -15.11 12.01 -8.25
N ARG A 176 -14.37 11.81 -7.15
CA ARG A 176 -12.89 11.76 -7.11
C ARG A 176 -12.44 10.71 -6.10
N ILE A 177 -11.36 10.01 -6.41
CA ILE A 177 -10.85 8.92 -5.57
C ILE A 177 -9.39 9.22 -5.20
N SER A 178 -9.08 9.10 -3.92
CA SER A 178 -7.73 9.27 -3.40
C SER A 178 -7.21 7.92 -2.90
N VAL A 179 -5.97 7.56 -3.22
CA VAL A 179 -5.35 6.30 -2.79
C VAL A 179 -4.08 6.60 -2.03
N VAL A 180 -4.06 6.29 -0.73
CA VAL A 180 -2.88 6.42 0.12
C VAL A 180 -2.04 5.15 -0.01
N VAL A 181 -0.81 5.31 -0.47
CA VAL A 181 0.20 4.26 -0.63
C VAL A 181 1.32 4.50 0.42
N PRO A 182 1.39 3.66 1.46
CA PRO A 182 2.33 3.84 2.56
C PRO A 182 3.73 3.34 2.21
N GLY A 183 4.66 3.51 3.15
CA GLY A 183 6.05 3.06 3.02
C GLY A 183 6.37 1.78 3.80
N VAL A 184 7.63 1.68 4.23
CA VAL A 184 8.17 0.56 5.01
C VAL A 184 7.38 0.29 6.30
N ASP A 185 7.59 -0.88 6.89
CA ASP A 185 6.94 -1.31 8.15
C ASP A 185 5.40 -1.27 8.11
N THR A 186 4.83 -1.40 6.91
CA THR A 186 3.39 -1.50 6.70
C THR A 186 2.96 -2.95 6.51
N ASP A 187 2.12 -3.44 7.42
CA ASP A 187 1.46 -4.72 7.36
C ASP A 187 0.09 -4.68 8.05
N LEU A 188 -0.60 -5.81 8.17
CA LEU A 188 -1.91 -5.90 8.84
C LEU A 188 -1.91 -5.37 10.29
N LEU A 189 -0.85 -5.62 11.06
CA LEU A 189 -0.76 -5.21 12.46
C LEU A 189 -0.40 -3.74 12.59
N THR A 190 0.38 -3.18 11.67
CA THR A 190 0.76 -1.76 11.64
C THR A 190 -0.16 -0.88 10.80
N PHE A 191 -1.11 -1.46 10.06
CA PHE A 191 -2.09 -0.77 9.21
C PHE A 191 -2.87 0.35 9.93
N GLN A 192 -3.05 0.20 11.24
CA GLN A 192 -3.67 1.18 12.12
C GLN A 192 -2.90 1.27 13.43
N ARG A 193 -2.52 2.49 13.85
CA ARG A 193 -1.81 2.71 15.11
C ARG A 193 -2.58 3.66 16.03
N THR A 194 -2.41 3.48 17.34
CA THR A 194 -2.92 4.41 18.36
C THR A 194 -1.95 5.57 18.54
N ASN A 195 -0.68 5.26 18.82
CA ASN A 195 0.41 6.24 18.86
C ASN A 195 0.91 6.52 17.44
N LYS A 196 1.22 7.79 17.13
CA LYS A 196 1.58 8.23 15.78
C LYS A 196 0.53 7.78 14.74
N LYS A 197 -0.76 7.96 15.08
CA LYS A 197 -1.91 7.51 14.28
C LYS A 197 -1.78 7.85 12.80
N TYR A 198 -1.35 9.07 12.49
CA TYR A 198 -1.24 9.60 11.12
C TYR A 198 0.00 9.11 10.36
N SER A 199 0.87 8.32 11.00
CA SER A 199 1.95 7.59 10.33
C SER A 199 1.52 6.22 9.83
N ALA A 200 0.24 5.84 9.98
CA ALA A 200 -0.30 4.55 9.58
C ALA A 200 -1.43 4.73 8.53
N PRO A 201 -1.62 3.78 7.60
CA PRO A 201 -2.56 3.92 6.48
C PRO A 201 -3.98 4.35 6.89
N VAL A 202 -4.55 3.77 7.94
CA VAL A 202 -5.89 4.13 8.43
C VAL A 202 -5.93 5.58 8.92
N GLY A 203 -4.91 6.03 9.65
CA GLY A 203 -4.85 7.41 10.13
C GLY A 203 -4.64 8.40 9.00
N MET A 204 -3.73 8.10 8.08
CA MET A 204 -3.47 8.90 6.88
C MET A 204 -4.75 9.10 6.06
N ALA A 205 -5.44 8.00 5.71
CA ALA A 205 -6.66 8.06 4.92
C ALA A 205 -7.83 8.70 5.67
N THR A 206 -7.95 8.50 6.98
CA THR A 206 -8.97 9.18 7.80
C THR A 206 -8.76 10.70 7.78
N SER A 207 -7.51 11.13 7.97
CA SER A 207 -7.14 12.54 7.97
C SER A 207 -7.40 13.19 6.61
N LEU A 208 -6.95 12.53 5.53
CA LEU A 208 -7.17 12.99 4.17
C LEU A 208 -8.67 13.06 3.83
N TYR A 209 -9.45 12.03 4.17
CA TYR A 209 -10.89 12.04 3.91
C TYR A 209 -11.62 13.15 4.67
N GLY A 210 -11.22 13.43 5.91
CA GLY A 210 -11.73 14.55 6.68
C GLY A 210 -11.38 15.90 6.04
N ALA A 211 -10.12 16.07 5.63
CA ALA A 211 -9.63 17.29 5.00
C ALA A 211 -10.29 17.55 3.63
N GLU A 212 -10.44 16.55 2.77
CA GLU A 212 -11.15 16.67 1.49
C GLU A 212 -12.61 17.10 1.68
N ARG A 213 -13.29 16.53 2.67
CA ARG A 213 -14.68 16.91 2.98
C ARG A 213 -14.80 18.33 3.53
N ALA A 214 -13.78 18.82 4.23
CA ALA A 214 -13.73 20.20 4.70
C ALA A 214 -13.43 21.16 3.53
N ALA A 215 -12.50 20.80 2.65
CA ALA A 215 -12.09 21.61 1.50
C ALA A 215 -13.21 21.76 0.46
N SER A 216 -13.97 20.69 0.17
CA SER A 216 -15.13 20.75 -0.71
C SER A 216 -16.27 19.84 -0.24
N PRO A 217 -17.20 20.36 0.61
CA PRO A 217 -18.33 19.59 1.14
C PRO A 217 -19.28 19.03 0.08
N ARG A 218 -19.30 19.63 -1.13
CA ARG A 218 -20.15 19.22 -2.25
C ARG A 218 -19.51 18.17 -3.16
N THR A 219 -18.17 18.03 -3.13
CA THR A 219 -17.47 17.00 -3.89
C THR A 219 -17.56 15.68 -3.14
N ARG A 220 -18.17 14.66 -3.75
CA ARG A 220 -18.21 13.32 -3.17
C ARG A 220 -16.85 12.64 -3.39
N THR A 221 -16.01 12.59 -2.37
CA THR A 221 -14.74 11.84 -2.43
C THR A 221 -14.85 10.45 -1.80
N ALA A 222 -13.91 9.58 -2.18
CA ALA A 222 -13.62 8.36 -1.45
C ALA A 222 -12.10 8.20 -1.33
N VAL A 223 -11.62 7.81 -0.14
CA VAL A 223 -10.20 7.59 0.13
C VAL A 223 -9.95 6.11 0.38
N ILE A 224 -8.91 5.55 -0.21
CA ILE A 224 -8.48 4.17 -0.02
C ILE A 224 -7.17 4.18 0.75
N ALA A 225 -7.17 3.65 1.98
CA ALA A 225 -5.94 3.25 2.66
C ALA A 225 -5.46 1.95 2.04
N TRP A 226 -4.42 1.99 1.21
CA TRP A 226 -4.00 0.85 0.40
C TRP A 226 -2.67 0.27 0.86
N ALA A 227 -2.74 -0.82 1.64
CA ALA A 227 -1.60 -1.65 2.04
C ALA A 227 -1.74 -3.07 1.46
N ASP A 228 -2.14 -3.17 0.20
CA ASP A 228 -2.29 -4.45 -0.51
C ASP A 228 -1.06 -4.78 -1.38
N TYR A 229 0.12 -4.61 -0.78
CA TYR A 229 1.42 -5.06 -1.26
C TYR A 229 2.29 -5.48 -0.07
N THR A 230 3.40 -6.17 -0.34
CA THR A 230 4.38 -6.52 0.69
C THR A 230 5.37 -5.37 0.84
N ALA A 231 5.25 -4.58 1.90
CA ALA A 231 6.19 -3.51 2.19
C ALA A 231 7.54 -4.08 2.70
N PRO A 232 8.66 -3.36 2.49
CA PRO A 232 9.90 -3.68 3.17
C PRO A 232 9.76 -3.62 4.70
N SER A 233 10.45 -4.52 5.40
CA SER A 233 10.59 -4.48 6.86
C SER A 233 11.83 -3.66 7.22
N GLY A 234 11.65 -2.59 7.98
CA GLY A 234 12.69 -1.65 8.37
C GLY A 234 13.37 -0.96 7.18
N LEU A 235 14.59 -0.45 7.44
CA LEU A 235 15.40 0.31 6.48
C LEU A 235 16.58 -0.52 5.93
N GLY A 236 16.43 -1.85 5.87
CA GLY A 236 17.46 -2.77 5.37
C GLY A 236 17.50 -2.89 3.84
N MET A 237 18.12 -3.97 3.34
CA MET A 237 18.30 -4.21 1.90
C MET A 237 16.99 -4.21 1.09
N ASP A 238 15.91 -4.77 1.63
CA ASP A 238 14.60 -4.74 0.98
C ASP A 238 14.09 -3.31 0.74
N ALA A 239 14.41 -2.38 1.65
CA ALA A 239 14.04 -0.97 1.52
C ALA A 239 15.02 -0.18 0.65
N ALA A 240 16.27 -0.65 0.52
CA ALA A 240 17.27 -0.03 -0.35
C ALA A 240 17.12 -0.44 -1.83
N THR A 241 16.42 -1.54 -2.12
CA THR A 241 16.15 -2.01 -3.49
C THR A 241 14.71 -1.69 -3.91
N GLY A 242 14.43 -1.74 -5.21
CA GLY A 242 13.08 -1.55 -5.75
C GLY A 242 12.26 -2.82 -5.96
N VAL A 243 12.69 -3.99 -5.44
CA VAL A 243 11.99 -5.27 -5.70
C VAL A 243 10.56 -5.25 -5.13
N ARG A 244 10.38 -4.80 -3.88
CA ARG A 244 9.05 -4.66 -3.26
C ARG A 244 8.17 -3.65 -4.00
N ALA A 245 8.78 -2.56 -4.47
CA ALA A 245 8.10 -1.58 -5.31
C ALA A 245 7.61 -2.17 -6.64
N GLN A 246 8.40 -3.03 -7.30
CA GLN A 246 8.01 -3.72 -8.54
C GLN A 246 6.84 -4.69 -8.32
N GLU A 247 6.90 -5.52 -7.27
CA GLU A 247 5.80 -6.42 -6.90
C GLU A 247 4.52 -5.64 -6.56
N GLY A 248 4.67 -4.54 -5.80
CA GLY A 248 3.58 -3.65 -5.42
C GLY A 248 2.97 -2.90 -6.61
N ALA A 249 3.78 -2.47 -7.58
CA ALA A 249 3.31 -1.75 -8.77
C ALA A 249 2.33 -2.57 -9.61
N VAL A 250 2.58 -3.87 -9.79
CA VAL A 250 1.66 -4.79 -10.49
C VAL A 250 0.29 -4.80 -9.81
N ARG A 251 0.30 -4.89 -8.48
CA ARG A 251 -0.91 -4.93 -7.64
C ARG A 251 -1.65 -3.60 -7.63
N LEU A 252 -0.93 -2.50 -7.48
CA LEU A 252 -1.49 -1.14 -7.52
C LEU A 252 -2.16 -0.89 -8.87
N ASN A 253 -1.48 -1.18 -9.98
CA ASN A 253 -2.03 -0.94 -11.31
C ASN A 253 -3.23 -1.86 -11.63
N ALA A 254 -3.25 -3.08 -11.09
CA ALA A 254 -4.42 -3.96 -11.17
C ALA A 254 -5.63 -3.37 -10.41
N LEU A 255 -5.44 -2.86 -9.19
CA LEU A 255 -6.48 -2.14 -8.46
C LEU A 255 -6.97 -0.93 -9.25
N LEU A 256 -6.04 -0.08 -9.70
CA LEU A 256 -6.34 1.19 -10.36
C LEU A 256 -7.03 1.01 -11.70
N ARG A 257 -6.91 -0.14 -12.38
CA ARG A 257 -7.73 -0.47 -13.56
C ARG A 257 -9.12 -0.98 -13.19
N ALA A 258 -9.30 -1.47 -11.97
CA ALA A 258 -10.51 -2.16 -11.52
C ALA A 258 -11.45 -1.36 -10.63
N LEU A 259 -11.05 -0.19 -10.09
CA LEU A 259 -12.00 0.67 -9.34
C LEU A 259 -13.20 1.04 -10.24
N PRO A 260 -14.42 1.15 -9.69
CA PRO A 260 -15.62 1.43 -10.47
C PRO A 260 -15.59 2.81 -11.15
N GLY A 261 -16.43 2.96 -12.17
CA GLY A 261 -16.66 4.24 -12.85
C GLY A 261 -15.43 4.82 -13.54
N LYS A 262 -15.47 6.14 -13.78
CA LYS A 262 -14.43 6.90 -14.50
C LYS A 262 -13.89 8.08 -13.67
N ALA A 263 -14.16 8.10 -12.37
CA ALA A 263 -13.70 9.17 -11.49
C ALA A 263 -12.16 9.29 -11.58
N PRO A 264 -11.61 10.51 -11.68
CA PRO A 264 -10.17 10.72 -11.60
C PRO A 264 -9.64 10.22 -10.26
N VAL A 265 -8.39 9.74 -10.31
CA VAL A 265 -7.69 9.16 -9.16
C VAL A 265 -6.43 9.98 -8.86
N ALA A 266 -6.25 10.32 -7.59
CA ALA A 266 -5.01 10.88 -7.06
C ALA A 266 -4.29 9.83 -6.18
N LEU A 267 -3.01 9.62 -6.41
CA LEU A 267 -2.15 8.77 -5.58
C LEU A 267 -1.39 9.62 -4.57
N TYR A 268 -1.34 9.17 -3.32
CA TYR A 268 -0.63 9.83 -2.21
C TYR A 268 0.38 8.85 -1.65
N CYS A 269 1.64 9.02 -2.05
CA CYS A 269 2.67 8.01 -1.89
C CYS A 269 3.71 8.48 -0.89
N HIS A 270 3.72 7.87 0.28
CA HIS A 270 4.56 8.29 1.40
C HIS A 270 5.79 7.39 1.55
N SER A 271 6.97 7.99 1.78
CA SER A 271 8.20 7.23 2.01
C SER A 271 8.47 6.23 0.88
N TYR A 272 8.79 4.97 1.17
CA TYR A 272 8.96 3.91 0.15
C TYR A 272 7.74 3.75 -0.79
N GLY A 273 6.55 4.20 -0.39
CA GLY A 273 5.39 4.27 -1.27
C GLY A 273 5.65 5.11 -2.53
N SER A 274 6.51 6.14 -2.46
CA SER A 274 6.91 6.94 -3.63
C SER A 274 7.68 6.13 -4.66
N VAL A 275 8.53 5.20 -4.20
CA VAL A 275 9.29 4.27 -5.04
C VAL A 275 8.31 3.35 -5.78
N LEU A 276 7.33 2.80 -5.06
CA LEU A 276 6.26 1.99 -5.63
C LEU A 276 5.47 2.78 -6.69
N CYS A 277 5.00 3.98 -6.35
CA CYS A 277 4.25 4.82 -7.29
C CYS A 277 5.08 5.25 -8.50
N GLY A 278 6.37 5.51 -8.33
CA GLY A 278 7.30 5.80 -9.42
C GLY A 278 7.45 4.62 -10.37
N VAL A 279 7.70 3.42 -9.85
CA VAL A 279 7.75 2.18 -10.64
C VAL A 279 6.41 1.87 -11.32
N ALA A 280 5.29 2.16 -10.66
CA ALA A 280 3.96 1.97 -11.22
C ALA A 280 3.62 2.96 -12.34
N ALA A 281 4.25 4.14 -12.36
CA ALA A 281 3.86 5.30 -13.16
C ALA A 281 3.70 5.00 -14.66
N HIS A 282 4.64 4.22 -15.22
CA HIS A 282 4.70 3.87 -16.63
C HIS A 282 3.45 3.15 -17.18
N THR A 283 2.70 2.47 -16.30
CA THR A 283 1.52 1.67 -16.71
C THR A 283 0.26 2.04 -15.94
N LEU A 284 0.23 3.25 -15.38
CA LEU A 284 -0.96 3.81 -14.76
C LEU A 284 -2.09 3.97 -15.79
N PRO A 285 -3.35 3.68 -15.41
CA PRO A 285 -4.48 4.00 -16.26
C PRO A 285 -4.66 5.52 -16.36
N SER A 286 -5.14 6.00 -17.51
CA SER A 286 -5.29 7.44 -17.83
C SER A 286 -6.17 8.24 -16.87
N ARG A 287 -7.00 7.56 -16.06
CA ARG A 287 -7.79 8.22 -15.01
C ARG A 287 -6.97 8.66 -13.80
N VAL A 288 -5.75 8.17 -13.64
CA VAL A 288 -4.84 8.65 -12.59
C VAL A 288 -4.33 10.01 -13.04
N SER A 289 -4.82 11.05 -12.38
CA SER A 289 -4.55 12.44 -12.77
C SER A 289 -3.41 13.06 -12.00
N ASP A 290 -3.10 12.52 -10.82
CA ASP A 290 -2.15 13.10 -9.88
C ASP A 290 -1.38 12.00 -9.12
N ILE A 291 -0.06 12.19 -8.96
CA ILE A 291 0.81 11.44 -8.08
C ILE A 291 1.46 12.44 -7.15
N ALA A 292 1.08 12.43 -5.87
CA ALA A 292 1.68 13.26 -4.84
C ALA A 292 2.59 12.42 -3.95
N VAL A 293 3.87 12.74 -3.92
CA VAL A 293 4.86 12.07 -3.07
C VAL A 293 5.25 12.94 -1.88
N ALA A 294 5.43 12.33 -0.71
CA ALA A 294 5.88 13.03 0.48
C ALA A 294 6.89 12.20 1.27
N GLY A 295 7.91 12.88 1.80
CA GLY A 295 9.03 12.24 2.49
C GLY A 295 9.69 11.17 1.61
N SER A 296 9.87 11.47 0.32
CA SER A 296 10.27 10.48 -0.68
C SER A 296 11.79 10.25 -0.68
N PRO A 297 12.28 9.01 -0.64
CA PRO A 297 13.68 8.71 -0.92
C PRO A 297 14.02 8.72 -2.43
N GLY A 298 13.02 8.93 -3.30
CA GLY A 298 13.13 8.80 -4.75
C GLY A 298 11.94 8.06 -5.38
N MET A 299 11.93 8.02 -6.72
CA MET A 299 10.87 7.41 -7.53
C MET A 299 11.39 6.40 -8.57
N ARG A 300 12.68 6.03 -8.50
CA ARG A 300 13.42 5.25 -9.52
C ARG A 300 13.31 5.83 -10.92
N ALA A 301 13.38 7.15 -10.98
CA ALA A 301 13.45 7.92 -12.22
C ALA A 301 14.38 9.12 -11.99
N ASP A 302 15.12 9.51 -13.03
CA ASP A 302 16.02 10.67 -12.94
C ASP A 302 15.27 12.00 -13.01
N LYS A 303 14.10 11.99 -13.66
CA LYS A 303 13.23 13.15 -13.87
C LYS A 303 11.76 12.73 -13.88
N ALA A 304 10.86 13.65 -13.56
CA ALA A 304 9.43 13.46 -13.63
C ALA A 304 8.96 13.02 -15.03
N SER A 305 9.57 13.56 -16.10
CA SER A 305 9.26 13.15 -17.48
C SER A 305 9.64 11.70 -17.80
N ALA A 306 10.61 11.13 -17.09
CA ALA A 306 11.03 9.74 -17.25
C ALA A 306 10.06 8.75 -16.59
N LEU A 307 9.09 9.22 -15.78
CA LEU A 307 8.01 8.38 -15.26
C LEU A 307 7.00 7.95 -16.35
N HIS A 308 7.07 8.57 -17.55
CA HIS A 308 6.22 8.28 -18.70
C HIS A 308 4.73 8.21 -18.37
N THR A 309 4.25 9.18 -17.58
CA THR A 309 2.85 9.29 -17.17
C THR A 309 2.26 10.63 -17.58
N SER A 310 0.95 10.67 -17.80
CA SER A 310 0.18 11.91 -17.97
C SER A 310 -0.23 12.54 -16.64
N ALA A 311 -0.04 11.84 -15.51
CA ALA A 311 -0.38 12.35 -14.20
C ALA A 311 0.53 13.54 -13.82
N ARG A 312 -0.03 14.53 -13.15
CA ARG A 312 0.78 15.58 -12.52
C ARG A 312 1.56 14.99 -11.36
N VAL A 313 2.86 15.27 -11.33
CA VAL A 313 3.75 14.80 -10.27
C VAL A 313 3.98 15.94 -9.29
N TRP A 314 3.56 15.71 -8.06
CA TRP A 314 3.69 16.63 -6.93
C TRP A 314 4.66 16.05 -5.91
N ALA A 315 5.49 16.89 -5.31
CA ALA A 315 6.44 16.47 -4.28
C ALA A 315 6.45 17.45 -3.11
N MET A 316 6.64 16.93 -1.91
CA MET A 316 6.86 17.75 -0.71
C MET A 316 7.80 17.04 0.27
N ARG A 317 8.59 17.81 0.99
CA ARG A 317 9.46 17.33 2.08
C ARG A 317 9.39 18.33 3.23
N ASP A 318 9.12 17.84 4.42
CA ASP A 318 9.22 18.60 5.67
C ASP A 318 10.69 18.93 5.97
N SER A 319 10.97 20.09 6.58
CA SER A 319 12.35 20.54 6.85
C SER A 319 13.09 19.61 7.80
N ASP A 320 12.37 18.95 8.71
CA ASP A 320 12.92 18.10 9.76
C ASP A 320 12.82 16.61 9.40
N ASP A 321 12.50 16.28 8.14
CA ASP A 321 12.44 14.91 7.67
C ASP A 321 13.85 14.36 7.39
N TRP A 322 14.25 13.33 8.15
CA TRP A 322 15.54 12.62 7.99
C TRP A 322 15.77 12.08 6.58
N ILE A 323 14.71 11.92 5.77
CA ILE A 323 14.85 11.48 4.39
C ILE A 323 15.74 12.42 3.55
N GLN A 324 15.90 13.68 3.97
CA GLN A 324 16.81 14.64 3.33
C GLN A 324 18.26 14.16 3.30
N ASP A 325 18.65 13.28 4.22
CA ASP A 325 20.01 12.75 4.36
C ASP A 325 20.23 11.45 3.57
N VAL A 326 19.21 10.91 2.90
CA VAL A 326 19.35 9.71 2.07
C VAL A 326 20.06 10.03 0.76
N PRO A 327 20.99 9.18 0.29
CA PRO A 327 21.62 9.38 -1.01
C PRO A 327 20.63 9.21 -2.17
N TYR A 328 20.33 10.31 -2.86
CA TYR A 328 19.42 10.37 -4.03
C TYR A 328 20.08 9.92 -5.33
N LEU A 329 20.47 8.65 -5.38
CA LEU A 329 21.02 8.00 -6.57
C LEU A 329 20.46 6.58 -6.70
N GLU A 330 20.58 6.00 -7.89
CA GLU A 330 20.37 4.57 -8.11
C GLU A 330 21.58 4.01 -8.85
N PHE A 331 22.18 2.94 -8.31
CA PHE A 331 23.30 2.26 -8.93
C PHE A 331 23.28 0.77 -8.60
N GLY A 332 23.34 -0.08 -9.62
CA GLY A 332 23.37 -1.54 -9.43
C GLY A 332 22.13 -2.09 -8.72
N GLY A 333 20.96 -1.45 -8.84
CA GLY A 333 19.72 -1.86 -8.18
C GLY A 333 19.55 -1.36 -6.74
N LEU A 334 20.49 -0.58 -6.22
CA LEU A 334 20.45 0.05 -4.90
C LEU A 334 20.16 1.54 -5.02
N GLY A 335 19.32 2.04 -4.11
CA GLY A 335 18.87 3.41 -4.09
C GLY A 335 17.64 3.65 -4.98
N HIS A 336 17.10 4.86 -4.91
CA HIS A 336 15.79 5.19 -5.47
C HIS A 336 15.81 6.35 -6.48
N GLY A 337 17.00 6.73 -6.94
CA GLY A 337 17.18 7.75 -7.98
C GLY A 337 17.07 9.17 -7.42
N ALA A 338 16.77 10.11 -8.30
CA ALA A 338 16.82 11.53 -8.00
C ALA A 338 15.78 11.98 -6.96
N ASP A 339 16.11 13.06 -6.24
CA ASP A 339 15.27 13.70 -5.24
C ASP A 339 14.04 14.37 -5.88
N PRO A 340 12.80 13.95 -5.56
CA PRO A 340 11.61 14.53 -6.16
C PRO A 340 11.36 15.99 -5.81
N VAL A 341 11.92 16.52 -4.72
CA VAL A 341 11.80 17.97 -4.42
C VAL A 341 12.92 18.80 -5.06
N SER A 342 13.89 18.17 -5.72
CA SER A 342 14.93 18.91 -6.44
C SER A 342 14.37 19.54 -7.72
N LYS A 343 14.86 20.74 -8.05
CA LYS A 343 14.52 21.43 -9.30
C LYS A 343 14.84 20.58 -10.54
N ALA A 344 15.93 19.80 -10.50
CA ALA A 344 16.37 18.97 -11.61
C ALA A 344 15.43 17.80 -11.92
N PHE A 345 14.71 17.30 -10.91
CA PHE A 345 13.72 16.24 -11.11
C PHE A 345 12.49 16.75 -11.88
N GLY A 346 12.04 17.99 -11.59
CA GLY A 346 10.96 18.63 -12.34
C GLY A 346 9.55 18.28 -11.88
N ALA A 347 9.36 17.89 -10.62
CA ALA A 347 8.03 17.81 -10.00
C ALA A 347 7.52 19.20 -9.56
N ARG A 348 6.22 19.29 -9.31
CA ARG A 348 5.58 20.46 -8.69
C ARG A 348 5.79 20.41 -7.18
N VAL A 349 6.60 21.30 -6.64
CA VAL A 349 7.00 21.26 -5.23
C VAL A 349 6.02 22.03 -4.36
N LEU A 350 5.38 21.32 -3.44
CA LEU A 350 4.36 21.82 -2.53
C LEU A 350 4.94 22.08 -1.14
N SER A 351 4.37 23.05 -0.44
CA SER A 351 4.70 23.28 0.96
C SER A 351 4.33 22.07 1.83
N ALA A 352 5.23 21.74 2.74
CA ALA A 352 5.00 20.79 3.83
C ALA A 352 5.01 21.48 5.20
N ARG A 353 4.84 22.82 5.27
CA ARG A 353 4.87 23.55 6.55
C ARG A 353 3.94 22.91 7.59
N ASP A 354 4.37 23.03 8.84
CA ASP A 354 3.76 22.46 10.04
C ASP A 354 3.78 20.92 10.12
N ALA A 355 4.19 20.21 9.07
CA ALA A 355 4.54 18.79 9.21
C ALA A 355 5.70 18.65 10.21
N LYS A 356 5.77 17.47 10.84
CA LYS A 356 6.80 17.17 11.82
C LYS A 356 7.43 15.82 11.52
N GLY A 357 8.64 15.88 10.96
CA GLY A 357 9.44 14.73 10.61
C GLY A 357 8.74 13.81 9.61
N HIS A 358 9.31 12.61 9.47
CA HIS A 358 8.92 11.69 8.40
C HIS A 358 7.47 11.22 8.44
N GLY A 359 6.84 11.16 9.62
CA GLY A 359 5.47 10.67 9.78
C GLY A 359 4.39 11.74 9.71
N GLY A 360 4.76 13.02 9.62
CA GLY A 360 3.88 14.16 9.92
C GLY A 360 2.99 14.66 8.78
N TYR A 361 3.19 14.18 7.55
CA TYR A 361 2.54 14.77 6.35
C TYR A 361 1.01 14.68 6.30
N PHE A 362 0.42 13.74 7.05
CA PHE A 362 -1.03 13.56 7.13
C PHE A 362 -1.61 14.06 8.46
N GLU A 363 -0.82 14.74 9.29
CA GLU A 363 -1.33 15.28 10.55
C GLU A 363 -2.33 16.42 10.29
N PRO A 364 -3.48 16.45 11.00
CA PRO A 364 -4.40 17.57 10.91
C PRO A 364 -3.74 18.90 11.26
N GLY A 365 -4.04 19.93 10.48
CA GLY A 365 -3.50 21.27 10.68
C GLY A 365 -2.24 21.58 9.88
N THR A 366 -1.66 20.60 9.17
CA THR A 366 -0.47 20.84 8.34
C THR A 366 -0.81 21.40 6.95
N GLU A 367 0.13 22.14 6.34
CA GLU A 367 0.00 22.53 4.93
C GLU A 367 0.10 21.34 3.99
N SER A 368 0.88 20.31 4.35
CA SER A 368 0.96 19.07 3.59
C SER A 368 -0.41 18.39 3.44
N LEU A 369 -1.17 18.26 4.53
CA LEU A 369 -2.51 17.67 4.48
C LEU A 369 -3.50 18.55 3.72
N ARG A 370 -3.43 19.89 3.88
CA ARG A 370 -4.27 20.83 3.11
C ARG A 370 -4.02 20.67 1.61
N ASN A 371 -2.76 20.68 1.20
CA ASN A 371 -2.34 20.45 -0.18
C ASN A 371 -2.83 19.11 -0.73
N PHE A 372 -2.73 18.04 0.06
CA PHE A 372 -3.26 16.75 -0.36
C PHE A 372 -4.77 16.78 -0.57
N ALA A 373 -5.51 17.41 0.32
CA ALA A 373 -6.96 17.55 0.21
C ALA A 373 -7.36 18.36 -1.02
N ASP A 374 -6.66 19.47 -1.30
CA ASP A 374 -6.90 20.33 -2.46
C ASP A 374 -6.69 19.57 -3.78
N ILE A 375 -5.62 18.78 -3.90
CA ILE A 375 -5.41 17.85 -5.03
C ILE A 375 -6.56 16.83 -5.12
N GLY A 376 -6.98 16.30 -3.98
CA GLY A 376 -8.00 15.24 -3.88
C GLY A 376 -9.36 15.71 -4.36
N VAL A 377 -9.72 16.96 -4.05
CA VAL A 377 -10.96 17.60 -4.53
C VAL A 377 -10.81 18.29 -5.89
N GLY A 378 -9.58 18.42 -6.40
CA GLY A 378 -9.27 19.08 -7.67
C GLY A 378 -9.25 20.61 -7.61
N ALA A 379 -9.05 21.18 -6.42
CA ALA A 379 -8.93 22.62 -6.19
C ALA A 379 -7.46 23.06 -6.34
N TYR A 380 -6.89 22.87 -7.53
CA TYR A 380 -5.46 23.09 -7.76
C TYR A 380 -5.02 24.55 -7.51
N ASP A 381 -5.92 25.51 -7.66
CA ASP A 381 -5.63 26.93 -7.39
C ASP A 381 -5.41 27.22 -5.89
N SER A 382 -5.87 26.32 -5.00
CA SER A 382 -5.75 26.46 -3.54
C SER A 382 -4.45 25.88 -2.97
N VAL A 383 -3.71 25.05 -3.73
CA VAL A 383 -2.51 24.38 -3.21
C VAL A 383 -1.43 25.42 -2.87
N SER A 384 -0.71 25.28 -1.78
CA SER A 384 0.42 26.14 -1.40
C SER A 384 1.73 25.58 -1.91
N CYS A 385 2.46 26.35 -2.73
CA CYS A 385 3.80 25.98 -3.21
C CYS A 385 4.85 26.06 -2.10
N ALA A 386 5.96 25.33 -2.24
CA ALA A 386 7.05 25.37 -1.27
C ALA A 386 7.82 26.70 -1.28
N HIS A 387 7.73 27.44 -2.38
CA HIS A 387 8.35 28.74 -2.58
C HIS A 387 7.26 29.76 -2.97
N ASP A 388 7.47 31.02 -2.63
CA ASP A 388 6.52 32.12 -2.89
C ASP A 388 6.48 32.56 -4.38
N ASP A 389 6.84 31.68 -5.31
CA ASP A 389 6.93 31.93 -6.75
C ASP A 389 5.79 31.30 -7.56
N ASP A 390 4.85 30.63 -6.89
CA ASP A 390 3.70 29.93 -7.45
C ASP A 390 4.03 28.94 -8.59
N VAL A 391 5.30 28.53 -8.74
CA VAL A 391 5.76 27.67 -9.85
C VAL A 391 5.04 26.33 -9.84
N CYS A 392 4.69 25.81 -8.67
CA CYS A 392 3.97 24.55 -8.55
C CYS A 392 2.57 24.58 -9.18
N ARG A 393 1.98 25.77 -9.40
CA ARG A 393 0.65 25.96 -10.02
C ARG A 393 0.67 26.28 -11.51
N GLN A 394 1.84 26.48 -12.12
CA GLN A 394 1.94 26.88 -13.53
C GLN A 394 1.28 25.87 -14.47
N ASP A 395 0.60 26.34 -15.51
CA ASP A 395 -0.07 25.50 -16.53
C ASP A 395 -1.16 24.55 -16.00
N LEU A 396 -1.72 24.83 -14.82
CA LEU A 396 -2.87 24.08 -14.31
C LEU A 396 -4.17 24.66 -14.88
N PRO A 397 -5.11 23.80 -15.31
CA PRO A 397 -6.42 24.27 -15.73
C PRO A 397 -7.12 24.92 -14.53
N ALA A 398 -7.60 26.15 -14.72
CA ALA A 398 -8.40 26.84 -13.71
C ALA A 398 -9.57 25.95 -13.28
N THR A 399 -9.79 25.87 -11.97
CA THR A 399 -10.88 25.04 -11.43
C THR A 399 -12.20 25.53 -12.04
N SER A 400 -12.97 24.66 -12.73
CA SER A 400 -14.32 25.03 -13.15
C SER A 400 -15.13 25.30 -11.88
N ALA A 401 -15.38 26.57 -11.58
CA ALA A 401 -16.17 27.00 -10.45
C ALA A 401 -17.60 26.47 -10.63
N ALA A 402 -17.87 25.25 -10.16
CA ALA A 402 -19.21 24.77 -9.92
C ALA A 402 -19.78 25.56 -8.73
N GLY A 403 -20.21 26.78 -9.04
CA GLY A 403 -20.96 27.77 -8.25
C GLY A 403 -20.80 27.68 -6.75
N ARG A 404 -19.99 28.54 -6.13
CA ARG A 404 -20.29 29.01 -4.77
C ARG A 404 -21.56 29.86 -4.89
N ALA A 405 -22.66 29.34 -4.38
CA ALA A 405 -23.86 30.08 -4.02
C ALA A 405 -24.12 29.78 -2.55
#